data_AF-A0A661DDU8-F1
#
_entry.id   AF-A0A661DDU8-F1
#
_cell.length_a   1.000
_cell.length_b   1.000
_cell.length_c   1.000
_cell.angle_alpha   90.00
_cell.angle_beta   90.00
_cell.angle_gamma   90.00
#
_symmetry.space_group_name_H-M   'P 1'
#
loop_
_entity.id
_entity.type
_entity.pdbx_description
1 polymer ?
#
loop_
_entity_poly.entity_id
_entity_poly.type
_entity_poly.pdbx_seq_one_letter_code
_entity_poly.pdbx_strand_id
1 'polypeptide(L)'
;MELKLYDIHTGAIKKALKKAKQYRSLLEPEIAESICLDILHIDENNQEALVVYILALTDQFHHTEKQTQVKAIQKAIEKLDSQYHRCYYSGLLKERRARFLISQPMSHSFAYEYFIEALEDYQQASEIRPENNDEAILRWNSCIRIIQQEKLKPRLDSEDILVDMES
;
A
#
# COMPACT_ATOMS: atom_id res chain seq x y z
N MET A 1 -29.81 23.73 -4.02
CA MET A 1 -28.41 24.08 -3.73
C MET A 1 -27.55 23.27 -4.69
N GLU A 2 -26.74 23.92 -5.53
CA GLU A 2 -25.83 23.21 -6.45
C GLU A 2 -24.60 22.70 -5.69
N LEU A 3 -24.22 21.45 -5.95
CA LEU A 3 -23.05 20.83 -5.35
C LEU A 3 -21.86 21.02 -6.29
N LYS A 4 -20.82 21.73 -5.83
CA LYS A 4 -19.58 21.96 -6.58
C LYS A 4 -18.37 21.94 -5.65
N LEU A 5 -17.25 21.45 -6.17
CA LEU A 5 -15.94 21.54 -5.51
C LEU A 5 -15.36 22.95 -5.69
N TYR A 6 -14.53 23.36 -4.74
CA TYR A 6 -13.83 24.64 -4.77
C TYR A 6 -12.33 24.40 -4.67
N ASP A 7 -11.57 25.03 -5.56
CA ASP A 7 -10.12 24.94 -5.55
C ASP A 7 -9.53 25.55 -4.28
N ILE A 8 -8.54 24.85 -3.71
CA ILE A 8 -7.73 25.42 -2.65
C ILE A 8 -6.71 26.39 -3.24
N HIS A 9 -6.28 27.36 -2.44
CA HIS A 9 -5.18 28.23 -2.84
C HIS A 9 -3.85 27.47 -2.85
N THR A 10 -2.99 27.72 -3.83
CA THR A 10 -1.64 27.15 -3.93
C THR A 10 -0.82 27.36 -2.65
N GLY A 11 -0.94 28.55 -2.04
CA GLY A 11 -0.30 28.87 -0.76
C GLY A 11 -0.79 28.04 0.45
N ALA A 12 -1.93 27.35 0.33
CA ALA A 12 -2.50 26.51 1.37
C ALA A 12 -1.99 25.06 1.31
N ILE A 13 -1.32 24.62 0.24
CA ILE A 13 -0.89 23.23 0.02
C ILE A 13 -0.12 22.66 1.23
N LYS A 14 0.88 23.39 1.74
CA LYS A 14 1.67 22.94 2.92
C LYS A 14 0.80 22.70 4.16
N LYS A 15 -0.21 23.56 4.38
CA LYS A 15 -1.13 23.44 5.52
C LYS A 15 -2.11 22.28 5.32
N ALA A 16 -2.63 22.13 4.10
CA ALA A 16 -3.50 21.03 3.72
C ALA A 16 -2.79 19.68 3.89
N LEU A 17 -1.54 19.57 3.44
CA LEU A 17 -0.74 18.35 3.56
C LEU A 17 -0.48 17.95 5.02
N LYS A 18 -0.15 18.93 5.88
CA LYS A 18 -0.04 18.70 7.33
C LYS A 18 -1.37 18.18 7.91
N LYS A 19 -2.51 18.70 7.44
CA LYS A 19 -3.84 18.23 7.83
C LYS A 19 -4.11 16.81 7.35
N ALA A 20 -3.78 16.46 6.10
CA ALA A 20 -3.94 15.10 5.58
C ALA A 20 -3.17 14.08 6.44
N LYS A 21 -1.91 14.37 6.78
CA LYS A 21 -1.11 13.53 7.70
C LYS A 21 -1.73 13.42 9.10
N GLN A 22 -2.27 14.53 9.62
CA GLN A 22 -2.96 14.54 10.91
C GLN A 22 -4.21 13.64 10.89
N TYR A 23 -5.05 13.77 9.87
CA TYR A 23 -6.28 12.97 9.73
C TYR A 23 -5.98 11.47 9.59
N ARG A 24 -4.94 11.09 8.83
CA ARG A 24 -4.47 9.69 8.83
C ARG A 24 -4.07 9.20 10.23
N SER A 25 -3.38 10.04 10.99
CA SER A 25 -2.95 9.70 12.36
C SER A 25 -4.14 9.58 13.34
N LEU A 26 -5.28 10.18 13.00
CA LEU A 26 -6.55 10.07 13.73
C LEU A 26 -7.42 8.90 13.25
N LEU A 27 -6.90 8.03 12.37
CA LEU A 27 -7.65 6.94 11.72
C LEU A 27 -8.84 7.45 10.89
N GLU A 28 -8.70 8.63 10.28
CA GLU A 28 -9.66 9.21 9.32
C GLU A 28 -9.06 9.24 7.89
N PRO A 29 -8.80 8.08 7.27
CA PRO A 29 -8.11 8.01 5.98
C PRO A 29 -8.94 8.55 4.82
N GLU A 30 -10.27 8.52 4.87
CA GLU A 30 -11.15 9.08 3.81
C GLU A 30 -11.03 10.61 3.74
N ILE A 31 -10.91 11.27 4.89
CA ILE A 31 -10.70 12.72 4.95
C ILE A 31 -9.29 13.05 4.43
N ALA A 32 -8.29 12.26 4.80
CA ALA A 32 -6.95 12.43 4.27
C ALA A 32 -6.86 12.23 2.76
N GLU A 33 -7.55 11.22 2.22
CA GLU A 33 -7.69 10.97 0.79
C GLU A 33 -8.27 12.19 0.09
N SER A 34 -9.41 12.71 0.58
CA SER A 34 -10.07 13.89 0.01
C SER A 34 -9.13 15.10 -0.06
N ILE A 35 -8.39 15.39 1.01
CA ILE A 35 -7.44 16.50 1.02
C ILE A 35 -6.30 16.28 0.02
N CYS A 36 -5.82 15.04 -0.12
CA CYS A 36 -4.78 14.75 -1.10
C CYS A 36 -5.28 14.92 -2.53
N LEU A 37 -6.53 14.56 -2.83
CA LEU A 37 -7.14 14.83 -4.14
C LEU A 37 -7.21 16.33 -4.43
N ASP A 38 -7.58 17.16 -3.46
CA ASP A 38 -7.59 18.63 -3.63
C ASP A 38 -6.18 19.18 -3.88
N ILE A 39 -5.15 18.67 -3.20
CA ILE A 39 -3.76 19.07 -3.45
C ILE A 39 -3.31 18.64 -4.84
N LEU A 40 -3.55 17.38 -5.21
CA LEU A 40 -3.13 16.81 -6.49
C LEU A 40 -3.91 17.39 -7.67
N HIS A 41 -5.10 17.97 -7.45
CA HIS A 41 -5.80 18.73 -8.47
C HIS A 41 -5.06 20.03 -8.84
N ILE A 42 -4.41 20.67 -7.87
CA ILE A 42 -3.67 21.93 -8.06
C ILE A 42 -2.22 21.69 -8.45
N ASP A 43 -1.60 20.64 -7.90
CA ASP A 43 -0.21 20.25 -8.11
C ASP A 43 -0.11 18.73 -8.28
N GLU A 44 -0.31 18.26 -9.51
CA GLU A 44 -0.40 16.83 -9.85
C GLU A 44 0.87 16.03 -9.53
N ASN A 45 2.02 16.70 -9.46
CA ASN A 45 3.33 16.09 -9.22
C ASN A 45 3.83 16.31 -7.79
N ASN A 46 2.96 16.71 -6.87
CA ASN A 46 3.32 16.89 -5.47
C ASN A 46 3.69 15.55 -4.81
N GLN A 47 4.99 15.26 -4.76
CA GLN A 47 5.53 13.96 -4.31
C GLN A 47 5.09 13.59 -2.88
N GLU A 48 5.01 14.57 -1.98
CA GLU A 48 4.60 14.34 -0.60
C GLU A 48 3.10 14.07 -0.49
N ALA A 49 2.26 14.72 -1.31
CA ALA A 49 0.83 14.43 -1.40
C ALA A 49 0.57 13.05 -2.04
N LEU A 50 1.32 12.66 -3.07
CA LEU A 50 1.23 11.32 -3.68
C LEU A 50 1.50 10.22 -2.64
N VAL A 51 2.55 10.38 -1.83
CA VAL A 51 2.86 9.46 -0.72
C VAL A 51 1.71 9.38 0.28
N VAL A 52 1.20 10.51 0.75
CA VAL A 52 0.11 10.52 1.73
C VAL A 52 -1.18 9.93 1.14
N TYR A 53 -1.45 10.17 -0.15
CA TYR A 53 -2.59 9.61 -0.88
C TYR A 53 -2.51 8.08 -0.97
N ILE A 54 -1.37 7.54 -1.41
CA ILE A 54 -1.11 6.09 -1.46
C ILE A 54 -1.38 5.48 -0.08
N LEU A 55 -0.80 6.07 0.96
CA LEU A 55 -0.94 5.57 2.31
C LEU A 55 -2.39 5.63 2.80
N ALA A 56 -3.11 6.74 2.58
CA ALA A 56 -4.52 6.88 2.93
C ALA A 56 -5.40 5.82 2.26
N LEU A 57 -5.19 5.55 0.96
CA LEU A 57 -5.93 4.52 0.26
C LEU A 57 -5.63 3.12 0.81
N THR A 58 -4.37 2.82 1.11
CA THR A 58 -4.01 1.50 1.68
C THR A 58 -4.55 1.29 3.10
N ASP A 59 -4.73 2.36 3.89
CA ASP A 59 -5.32 2.28 5.22
C ASP A 59 -6.81 1.86 5.17
N GLN A 60 -7.49 2.09 4.04
CA GLN A 60 -8.92 1.77 3.87
C GLN A 60 -9.18 0.30 3.48
N PHE A 61 -8.15 -0.50 3.18
CA PHE A 61 -8.32 -1.92 2.79
C PHE A 61 -8.95 -2.79 3.89
N HIS A 62 -9.02 -2.33 5.13
CA HIS A 62 -9.65 -3.05 6.23
C HIS A 62 -11.13 -3.34 6.02
N HIS A 63 -11.82 -2.57 5.16
CA HIS A 63 -13.27 -2.72 4.96
C HIS A 63 -13.62 -3.49 3.69
N THR A 64 -12.99 -3.18 2.56
CA THR A 64 -13.21 -3.87 1.28
C THR A 64 -12.06 -3.54 0.34
N GLU A 65 -11.52 -4.55 -0.33
CA GLU A 65 -10.61 -4.31 -1.45
C GLU A 65 -11.41 -3.98 -2.72
N LYS A 66 -11.32 -2.73 -3.20
CA LYS A 66 -11.92 -2.33 -4.47
C LYS A 66 -10.85 -2.28 -5.55
N GLN A 67 -11.06 -2.98 -6.67
CA GLN A 67 -10.12 -2.96 -7.80
C GLN A 67 -9.83 -1.54 -8.33
N THR A 68 -10.81 -0.64 -8.26
CA THR A 68 -10.65 0.77 -8.63
C THR A 68 -9.65 1.50 -7.73
N GLN A 69 -9.67 1.20 -6.44
CA GLN A 69 -8.74 1.75 -5.45
C GLN A 69 -7.32 1.21 -5.68
N VAL A 70 -7.17 -0.10 -5.92
CA VAL A 70 -5.87 -0.72 -6.26
C VAL A 70 -5.26 -0.04 -7.49
N LYS A 71 -6.07 0.18 -8.53
CA LYS A 71 -5.62 0.89 -9.76
C LYS A 71 -5.23 2.35 -9.47
N ALA A 72 -5.94 3.05 -8.59
CA ALA A 72 -5.59 4.41 -8.20
C ALA A 72 -4.24 4.47 -7.47
N ILE A 73 -3.99 3.52 -6.56
CA ILE A 73 -2.72 3.40 -5.84
C ILE A 73 -1.58 3.12 -6.83
N GLN A 74 -1.74 2.16 -7.73
CA GLN A 74 -0.73 1.83 -8.75
C GLN A 74 -0.36 3.06 -9.60
N LYS A 75 -1.35 3.80 -10.09
CA LYS A 75 -1.12 5.05 -10.85
C LYS A 75 -0.38 6.11 -10.02
N ALA A 76 -0.72 6.25 -8.74
CA ALA A 76 -0.03 7.19 -7.86
C ALA A 76 1.42 6.76 -7.61
N ILE A 77 1.68 5.46 -7.47
CA ILE A 77 3.04 4.91 -7.34
C ILE A 77 3.85 5.19 -8.59
N GLU A 78 3.30 4.98 -9.79
CA GLU A 78 3.99 5.25 -11.07
C GLU A 78 4.44 6.72 -11.20
N LYS A 79 3.72 7.66 -10.58
CA LYS A 79 4.04 9.10 -10.56
C LYS A 79 5.14 9.50 -9.56
N LEU A 80 5.57 8.59 -8.67
CA LEU A 80 6.64 8.90 -7.72
C LEU A 80 7.98 9.01 -8.45
N ASP A 81 8.77 10.04 -8.17
CA ASP A 81 10.04 10.29 -8.88
C ASP A 81 11.13 9.28 -8.49
N SER A 82 11.18 8.93 -7.21
CA SER A 82 12.19 8.04 -6.65
C SER A 82 11.90 6.58 -6.98
N GLN A 83 12.86 5.90 -7.61
CA GLN A 83 12.76 4.45 -7.84
C GLN A 83 12.64 3.68 -6.51
N TYR A 84 13.35 4.12 -5.47
CA TYR A 84 13.20 3.57 -4.12
C TYR A 84 11.74 3.65 -3.64
N HIS A 85 11.11 4.82 -3.76
CA HIS A 85 9.71 4.97 -3.37
C HIS A 85 8.77 4.10 -4.22
N ARG A 86 9.01 3.99 -5.52
CA ARG A 86 8.19 3.12 -6.40
C ARG A 86 8.23 1.67 -5.94
N CYS A 87 9.42 1.09 -5.71
CA CYS A 87 9.55 -0.27 -5.17
C CYS A 87 8.92 -0.38 -3.78
N TYR A 88 9.26 0.52 -2.85
CA TYR A 88 8.77 0.48 -1.48
C TYR A 88 7.23 0.53 -1.36
N TYR A 89 6.58 1.45 -2.06
CA TYR A 89 5.13 1.59 -2.01
C TYR A 89 4.40 0.52 -2.82
N SER A 90 5.04 -0.09 -3.83
CA SER A 90 4.51 -1.29 -4.50
C SER A 90 4.46 -2.48 -3.53
N GLY A 91 5.55 -2.68 -2.77
CA GLY A 91 5.60 -3.70 -1.72
C GLY A 91 4.56 -3.44 -0.64
N LEU A 92 4.37 -2.18 -0.23
CA LEU A 92 3.35 -1.80 0.76
C LEU A 92 1.94 -2.09 0.28
N LEU A 93 1.63 -1.80 -0.99
CA LEU A 93 0.33 -2.13 -1.56
C LEU A 93 0.06 -3.63 -1.46
N LYS A 94 1.01 -4.47 -1.91
CA LYS A 94 0.89 -5.93 -1.86
C LYS A 94 0.81 -6.46 -0.44
N GLU A 95 1.63 -5.96 0.49
CA GLU A 95 1.59 -6.30 1.93
C GLU A 95 0.20 -6.04 2.50
N ARG A 96 -0.39 -4.88 2.20
CA ARG A 96 -1.70 -4.48 2.73
C ARG A 96 -2.83 -5.36 2.17
N ARG A 97 -2.75 -5.76 0.90
CA ARG A 97 -3.67 -6.72 0.29
C ARG A 97 -3.54 -8.11 0.93
N ALA A 98 -2.32 -8.59 1.12
CA ALA A 98 -2.05 -9.85 1.79
C ALA A 98 -2.67 -9.89 3.21
N ARG A 99 -2.49 -8.81 3.98
CA ARG A 99 -3.08 -8.67 5.32
C ARG A 99 -4.60 -8.65 5.30
N PHE A 100 -5.21 -8.01 4.31
CA PHE A 100 -6.66 -8.09 4.13
C PHE A 100 -7.10 -9.52 3.81
N LEU A 101 -6.40 -10.23 2.93
CA LEU A 101 -6.72 -11.62 2.55
C LEU A 101 -6.55 -12.62 3.70
N ILE A 102 -5.70 -12.36 4.70
CA ILE A 102 -5.65 -13.19 5.92
C ILE A 102 -7.00 -13.15 6.66
N SER A 103 -7.71 -12.02 6.66
CA SER A 103 -9.00 -11.92 7.36
C SER A 103 -10.17 -12.54 6.58
N GLN A 104 -9.96 -12.95 5.33
CA GLN A 104 -10.98 -13.53 4.47
C GLN A 104 -10.91 -15.08 4.50
N PRO A 105 -12.06 -15.78 4.39
CA PRO A 105 -12.07 -17.24 4.32
C PRO A 105 -11.45 -17.77 3.03
N MET A 106 -10.70 -18.88 3.12
CA MET A 106 -10.13 -19.62 1.98
C MET A 106 -9.18 -18.82 1.07
N SER A 107 -8.55 -17.76 1.58
CA SER A 107 -7.63 -16.89 0.83
C SER A 107 -6.19 -16.91 1.31
N HIS A 108 -5.82 -17.81 2.23
CA HIS A 108 -4.48 -17.88 2.80
C HIS A 108 -3.37 -18.11 1.76
N SER A 109 -3.63 -18.90 0.72
CA SER A 109 -2.65 -19.11 -0.37
C SER A 109 -2.44 -17.84 -1.20
N PHE A 110 -3.50 -17.08 -1.49
CA PHE A 110 -3.38 -15.78 -2.16
C PHE A 110 -2.70 -14.75 -1.26
N ALA A 111 -2.96 -14.78 0.05
CA ALA A 111 -2.24 -13.94 1.02
C ALA A 111 -0.74 -14.26 1.00
N TYR A 112 -0.37 -15.54 0.95
CA TYR A 112 1.02 -15.97 0.81
C TYR A 112 1.65 -15.39 -0.46
N GLU A 113 1.02 -15.57 -1.62
CA GLU A 113 1.52 -15.03 -2.91
C GLU A 113 1.76 -13.53 -2.84
N TYR A 114 0.81 -12.73 -2.35
CA TYR A 114 1.00 -11.29 -2.20
C TYR A 114 2.11 -10.92 -1.21
N PHE A 115 2.31 -11.69 -0.15
CA PHE A 115 3.46 -11.46 0.73
C PHE A 115 4.78 -11.72 0.03
N ILE A 116 4.88 -12.75 -0.81
CA ILE A 116 6.09 -13.05 -1.57
C ILE A 116 6.37 -11.93 -2.58
N GLU A 117 5.36 -11.49 -3.33
CA GLU A 117 5.52 -10.33 -4.23
C GLU A 117 5.90 -9.04 -3.48
N ALA A 118 5.41 -8.85 -2.25
CA ALA A 118 5.77 -7.70 -1.43
C ALA A 118 7.23 -7.79 -0.97
N LEU A 119 7.69 -8.99 -0.61
CA LEU A 119 9.09 -9.24 -0.24
C LEU A 119 10.01 -8.89 -1.42
N GLU A 120 9.72 -9.37 -2.63
CA GLU A 120 10.50 -9.04 -3.84
C GLU A 120 10.66 -7.52 -4.04
N ASP A 121 9.58 -6.76 -3.91
CA ASP A 121 9.61 -5.30 -4.00
C ASP A 121 10.46 -4.66 -2.89
N TYR A 122 10.35 -5.16 -1.66
CA TYR A 122 11.15 -4.66 -0.54
C TYR A 122 12.63 -5.02 -0.66
N GLN A 123 12.96 -6.16 -1.24
CA GLN A 123 14.34 -6.51 -1.56
C GLN A 123 14.91 -5.50 -2.55
N GLN A 124 14.22 -5.26 -3.68
CA GLN A 124 14.64 -4.26 -4.66
C GLN A 124 14.78 -2.87 -4.03
N ALA A 125 13.81 -2.45 -3.20
CA ALA A 125 13.90 -1.18 -2.49
C ALA A 125 15.12 -1.14 -1.54
N SER A 126 15.44 -2.23 -0.86
CA SER A 126 16.58 -2.29 0.06
C SER A 126 17.93 -2.15 -0.65
N GLU A 127 18.04 -2.63 -1.89
CA GLU A 127 19.27 -2.56 -2.69
C GLU A 127 19.59 -1.13 -3.13
N ILE A 128 18.56 -0.30 -3.36
CA ILE A 128 18.69 1.10 -3.83
C ILE A 128 18.37 2.14 -2.75
N ARG A 129 18.28 1.71 -1.48
CA ARG A 129 17.81 2.57 -0.39
C ARG A 129 18.78 3.74 -0.13
N PRO A 130 18.25 4.93 0.23
CA PRO A 130 19.07 6.02 0.73
C PRO A 130 19.89 5.60 1.95
N GLU A 131 21.00 6.31 2.20
CA GLU A 131 21.82 6.08 3.38
C GLU A 131 20.97 6.20 4.66
N ASN A 132 21.16 5.26 5.59
CA ASN A 132 20.44 5.19 6.86
C ASN A 132 18.90 5.05 6.73
N ASN A 133 18.38 4.57 5.60
CA ASN A 133 16.95 4.27 5.42
C ASN A 133 16.70 2.76 5.39
N ASP A 134 16.44 2.15 6.55
CA ASP A 134 16.18 0.71 6.65
C ASP A 134 14.69 0.35 6.64
N GLU A 135 13.80 1.26 6.21
CA GLU A 135 12.36 1.01 6.24
C GLU A 135 11.94 -0.23 5.43
N ALA A 136 12.53 -0.43 4.24
CA ALA A 136 12.26 -1.61 3.42
C ALA A 136 12.63 -2.92 4.14
N ILE A 137 13.75 -2.92 4.90
CA ILE A 137 14.20 -4.07 5.69
C ILE A 137 13.24 -4.33 6.87
N LEU A 138 12.78 -3.27 7.54
CA LEU A 138 11.79 -3.39 8.62
C LEU A 138 10.48 -4.01 8.11
N ARG A 139 10.04 -3.60 6.91
CA ARG A 139 8.86 -4.15 6.24
C ARG A 139 9.04 -5.61 5.85
N TRP A 140 10.15 -5.95 5.20
CA TRP A 140 10.52 -7.33 4.89
C TRP A 140 10.44 -8.23 6.13
N ASN A 141 11.05 -7.80 7.23
CA ASN A 141 11.03 -8.55 8.50
C ASN A 141 9.61 -8.71 9.05
N SER A 142 8.76 -7.68 8.92
CA SER A 142 7.35 -7.78 9.32
C SER A 142 6.58 -8.80 8.48
N CYS A 143 6.80 -8.83 7.16
CA CYS A 143 6.15 -9.80 6.27
C CYS A 143 6.52 -11.23 6.67
N ILE A 144 7.82 -11.53 6.84
CA ILE A 144 8.27 -12.87 7.26
C ILE A 144 7.62 -13.30 8.58
N ARG A 145 7.60 -12.42 9.59
CA ARG A 145 7.00 -12.75 10.89
C ARG A 145 5.52 -13.13 10.76
N ILE A 146 4.79 -12.46 9.87
CA ILE A 146 3.36 -12.73 9.65
C ILE A 146 3.15 -14.03 8.89
N ILE A 147 3.92 -14.27 7.82
CA ILE A 147 3.88 -15.54 7.08
C ILE A 147 4.07 -16.71 8.04
N GLN A 148 5.05 -16.61 8.95
CA GLN A 148 5.34 -17.62 9.95
C GLN A 148 4.23 -17.75 11.01
N GLN A 149 3.76 -16.62 11.55
CA GLN A 149 2.71 -16.58 12.58
C GLN A 149 1.40 -17.20 12.09
N GLU A 150 0.96 -16.81 10.89
CA GLU A 150 -0.29 -17.26 10.26
C GLU A 150 -0.12 -18.60 9.53
N LYS A 151 1.09 -19.18 9.54
CA LYS A 151 1.47 -20.44 8.87
C LYS A 151 1.03 -20.47 7.40
N LEU A 152 1.19 -19.33 6.72
CA LEU A 152 0.82 -19.19 5.32
C LEU A 152 1.69 -20.12 4.46
N LYS A 153 1.07 -20.72 3.46
CA LYS A 153 1.71 -21.66 2.54
C LYS A 153 1.32 -21.32 1.11
N PRO A 154 2.16 -21.65 0.12
CA PRO A 154 1.77 -21.58 -1.27
C PRO A 154 0.55 -22.45 -1.53
N ARG A 155 -0.18 -22.15 -2.59
CA ARG A 155 -1.20 -23.06 -3.09
C ARG A 155 -0.50 -24.36 -3.52
N LEU A 156 -0.97 -25.50 -3.02
CA LEU A 156 -0.55 -26.79 -3.53
C LEU A 156 -1.25 -27.00 -4.87
N ASP A 157 -0.48 -27.29 -5.92
CA ASP A 157 -1.05 -27.69 -7.19
C ASP A 157 -1.58 -29.12 -7.08
N SER A 158 -2.45 -29.53 -8.02
CA SER A 158 -3.07 -30.85 -7.99
C SER A 158 -2.06 -32.00 -7.99
N GLU A 159 -0.86 -31.79 -8.54
CA GLU A 159 0.23 -32.76 -8.52
C GLU A 159 0.86 -32.91 -7.12
N ASP A 160 1.01 -31.83 -6.36
CA ASP A 160 1.59 -31.85 -5.01
C ASP A 160 0.69 -32.56 -3.99
N ILE A 161 -0.64 -32.44 -4.16
CA ILE A 161 -1.63 -33.08 -3.27
C ILE A 161 -1.56 -34.61 -3.39
N LEU A 162 -1.29 -35.13 -4.59
CA LEU A 162 -1.20 -36.58 -4.82
C LEU A 162 0.03 -37.18 -4.13
N VAL A 163 1.15 -36.45 -4.09
CA VAL A 163 2.39 -36.91 -3.45
C VAL A 163 2.28 -36.94 -1.91
N ASP A 164 1.58 -35.96 -1.32
CA ASP A 164 1.34 -35.92 0.14
C ASP A 164 0.36 -37.00 0.63
N MET A 165 -0.53 -37.51 -0.24
CA MET A 165 -1.46 -38.60 0.11
C MET A 165 -0.83 -40.00 0.00
N GLU A 166 0.29 -40.12 -0.71
CA GLU A 166 1.02 -41.38 -0.90
C GLU A 166 2.19 -41.57 0.09
N SER A 167 2.48 -40.55 0.91
CA SER A 167 3.58 -40.52 1.91
C SER A 167 3.09 -40.73 3.34
#